data_AF-A0AA38NUP3-F1
#
_entry.id   AF-A0AA38NUP3-F1
#
_cell.length_a   1.000
_cell.length_b   1.000
_cell.length_c   1.000
_cell.angle_alpha   90.00
_cell.angle_beta   90.00
_cell.angle_gamma   90.00
#
_symmetry.space_group_name_H-M   'P 1'
#
loop_
_entity.id
_entity.type
_entity.pdbx_description
1 polymer ?
#
loop_
_entity_poly.entity_id
_entity_poly.type
_entity_poly.pdbx_seq_one_letter_code
_entity_poly.pdbx_strand_id
1 'polypeptide(L)'
;MLEWIKRRDAFLKCLMSVKGRLQYADRSCPHCEDGEALYRCRDCSSMELLCQTCCLNAHSCKPLDRIEKWTGTFFERSTLQSLGLVIQVGHEDGSVCANPTLQFSNFTVVHTNGIHVLSVSFCGCPRNVQYEPWAQLMLGEWYPATVLQPQTAFTFRVLELFQLLNFEGKVTAYHFYRSLERLTDNTGCVKMPKRYSTFLRAVRQWRHLRALK
;
A
#
# COMPACT_ATOMS: atom_id res chain seq x y z
N MET A 1 10.01 33.29 -9.26
CA MET A 1 11.31 32.78 -8.74
C MET A 1 11.93 33.72 -7.69
N LEU A 2 11.98 35.04 -7.91
CA LEU A 2 12.54 36.01 -6.96
C LEU A 2 11.89 35.98 -5.56
N GLU A 3 10.58 35.81 -5.47
CA GLU A 3 9.87 35.69 -4.19
C GLU A 3 10.23 34.39 -3.43
N TRP A 4 10.38 33.28 -4.16
CA TRP A 4 10.77 32.00 -3.58
C TRP A 4 12.17 32.06 -2.98
N ILE A 5 13.13 32.71 -3.64
CA ILE A 5 14.51 32.85 -3.15
C ILE A 5 14.53 33.49 -1.76
N LYS A 6 13.76 34.56 -1.56
CA LYS A 6 13.65 35.26 -0.26
C LYS A 6 13.06 34.38 0.86
N ARG A 7 12.26 33.37 0.49
CA ARG A 7 11.57 32.46 1.43
C ARG A 7 12.21 31.08 1.48
N ARG A 8 13.29 30.83 0.72
CA ARG A 8 13.88 29.50 0.52
C ARG A 8 14.17 28.78 1.85
N ASP A 9 14.72 29.50 2.82
CA ASP A 9 15.05 28.93 4.13
C ASP A 9 13.81 28.57 4.94
N ALA A 10 12.73 29.35 4.81
CA ALA A 10 11.44 29.02 5.41
C ALA A 10 10.82 27.77 4.77
N PHE A 11 10.88 27.64 3.43
CA PHE A 11 10.45 26.42 2.73
C PHE A 11 11.28 25.20 3.19
N LEU A 12 12.60 25.34 3.30
CA LEU A 12 13.47 24.28 3.80
C LEU A 12 13.12 23.90 5.25
N LYS A 13 12.88 24.89 6.11
CA LYS A 13 12.44 24.66 7.49
C LYS A 13 11.14 23.85 7.53
N CYS A 14 10.13 24.23 6.74
CA CYS A 14 8.89 23.47 6.63
C CYS A 14 9.12 22.03 6.15
N LEU A 15 9.94 21.83 5.12
CA LEU A 15 10.29 20.49 4.62
C LEU A 15 10.97 19.63 5.70
N MET A 16 11.84 20.23 6.51
CA MET A 16 12.51 19.54 7.62
C MET A 16 11.53 19.24 8.77
N SER A 17 10.62 20.17 9.10
CA SER A 17 9.58 19.95 10.10
C SER A 17 8.66 18.79 9.73
N VAL A 18 8.28 18.68 8.44
CA VAL A 18 7.48 17.55 7.91
C VAL A 18 8.22 16.21 8.01
N LYS A 19 9.55 16.21 7.95
CA LYS A 19 10.35 15.00 8.19
C LYS A 19 10.39 14.60 9.65
N GLY A 20 10.24 15.55 10.57
CA GLY A 20 10.13 15.31 12.02
C GLY A 20 8.69 15.10 12.48
N ARG A 21 8.46 15.26 13.80
CA ARG A 21 7.15 15.08 14.46
C ARG A 21 6.20 16.28 14.30
N LEU A 22 6.56 17.29 13.50
CA LEU A 22 5.81 18.56 13.42
C LEU A 22 5.56 19.14 14.83
N GLN A 23 4.31 19.49 15.14
CA GLN A 23 3.89 20.01 16.44
C GLN A 23 3.61 18.92 17.49
N TYR A 24 3.68 17.63 17.11
CA TYR A 24 3.39 16.49 18.00
C TYR A 24 4.62 16.13 18.84
N ALA A 25 5.08 17.11 19.64
CA ALA A 25 6.11 16.88 20.66
C ALA A 25 5.59 15.97 21.77
N ASP A 26 4.30 16.13 22.12
CA ASP A 26 3.60 15.20 22.99
C ASP A 26 3.55 13.80 22.33
N ARG A 27 3.72 12.78 23.15
CA ARG A 27 3.67 11.37 22.75
C ARG A 27 2.29 10.77 23.00
N SER A 28 1.31 11.55 23.41
CA SER A 28 -0.07 11.10 23.56
C SER A 28 -0.78 10.92 22.21
N CYS A 29 -1.53 9.83 22.07
CA CYS A 29 -2.38 9.58 20.92
C CYS A 29 -3.63 10.47 20.99
N PRO A 30 -4.02 11.17 19.90
CA PRO A 30 -5.21 12.02 19.92
C PRO A 30 -6.55 11.24 19.95
N HIS A 31 -6.52 9.91 19.77
CA HIS A 31 -7.73 9.07 19.67
C HIS A 31 -7.91 8.11 20.85
N CYS A 32 -6.98 8.05 21.80
CA CYS A 32 -7.09 7.20 22.99
C CYS A 32 -6.23 7.73 24.14
N GLU A 33 -6.59 7.39 25.37
CA GLU A 33 -5.93 7.94 26.57
C GLU A 33 -4.55 7.32 26.85
N ASP A 34 -4.36 6.04 26.54
CA ASP A 34 -3.17 5.27 26.97
C ASP A 34 -2.14 4.98 25.86
N GLY A 35 -2.34 5.53 24.66
CA GLY A 35 -1.56 5.18 23.48
C GLY A 35 -0.37 6.10 23.21
N GLU A 36 0.81 5.52 22.95
CA GLU A 36 1.97 6.32 22.50
C GLU A 36 1.88 6.61 20.98
N ALA A 37 1.83 7.90 20.62
CA ALA A 37 1.80 8.42 19.26
C ALA A 37 3.16 8.27 18.56
N LEU A 38 3.34 7.10 17.92
CA LEU A 38 4.58 6.71 17.24
C LEU A 38 4.43 6.53 15.74
N TYR A 39 3.23 6.31 15.22
CA TYR A 39 2.99 5.95 13.83
C TYR A 39 2.37 7.10 13.06
N ARG A 40 2.81 7.34 11.82
CA ARG A 40 2.14 8.23 10.88
C ARG A 40 1.92 7.56 9.54
N CYS A 41 0.92 8.05 8.83
CA CYS A 41 0.68 7.69 7.44
C CYS A 41 1.23 8.76 6.49
N ARG A 42 1.79 8.35 5.35
CA ARG A 42 2.30 9.25 4.30
C ARG A 42 1.31 9.52 3.18
N ASP A 43 0.22 8.77 3.13
CA ASP A 43 -0.79 8.82 2.07
C ASP A 43 -2.12 9.43 2.54
N CYS A 44 -2.38 9.44 3.86
CA CYS A 44 -3.50 10.16 4.44
C CYS A 44 -3.27 11.69 4.46
N SER A 45 -4.37 12.45 4.45
CA SER A 45 -4.33 13.92 4.56
C SER A 45 -3.95 14.40 5.97
N SER A 46 -4.25 13.59 7.01
CA SER A 46 -3.80 13.87 8.37
C SER A 46 -2.31 13.53 8.51
N MET A 47 -1.57 14.43 9.16
CA MET A 47 -0.16 14.24 9.56
C MET A 47 -0.04 13.92 11.05
N GLU A 48 -1.14 13.50 11.68
CA GLU A 48 -1.17 13.12 13.09
C GLU A 48 -0.32 11.89 13.35
N LEU A 49 0.27 11.85 14.55
CA LEU A 49 0.88 10.66 15.08
C LEU A 49 -0.15 9.89 15.90
N LEU A 50 -0.25 8.59 15.62
CA LEU A 50 -1.19 7.66 16.22
C LEU A 50 -0.44 6.57 16.97
N CYS A 51 -1.10 5.98 17.96
CA CYS A 51 -0.65 4.71 18.50
C CYS A 51 -0.94 3.57 17.51
N GLN A 52 -0.38 2.38 17.79
CA GLN A 52 -0.51 1.22 16.90
C GLN A 52 -1.98 0.84 16.62
N THR A 53 -2.82 0.81 17.66
CA THR A 53 -4.23 0.41 17.55
C THR A 53 -5.06 1.42 16.77
N CYS A 54 -4.94 2.71 17.10
CA CYS A 54 -5.62 3.77 16.35
C CYS A 54 -5.14 3.83 14.89
N CYS A 55 -3.85 3.58 14.64
CA CYS A 55 -3.32 3.46 13.28
C CYS A 55 -3.95 2.30 12.52
N LEU A 56 -4.06 1.11 13.11
CA LEU A 56 -4.73 -0.03 12.46
C LEU A 56 -6.20 0.26 12.15
N ASN A 57 -6.93 0.84 13.10
CA ASN A 57 -8.34 1.17 12.93
C ASN A 57 -8.55 2.16 11.78
N ALA A 58 -7.71 3.21 11.70
CA ALA A 58 -7.76 4.21 10.64
C ALA A 58 -7.45 3.65 9.24
N HIS A 59 -6.66 2.57 9.16
CA HIS A 59 -6.19 1.99 7.90
C HIS A 59 -6.85 0.66 7.54
N SER A 60 -7.88 0.23 8.28
CA SER A 60 -8.67 -0.98 7.97
C SER A 60 -9.20 -0.97 6.53
N CYS A 61 -9.70 0.17 6.06
CA CYS A 61 -10.18 0.39 4.69
C CYS A 61 -9.11 0.94 3.72
N LYS A 62 -7.88 1.15 4.18
CA LYS A 62 -6.75 1.67 3.38
C LYS A 62 -5.49 0.82 3.60
N PRO A 63 -5.53 -0.48 3.28
CA PRO A 63 -4.47 -1.40 3.64
C PRO A 63 -3.16 -1.21 2.86
N LEU A 64 -3.17 -0.35 1.84
CA LEU A 64 -2.03 -0.07 0.96
C LEU A 64 -1.38 1.28 1.26
N ASP A 65 -1.77 1.96 2.34
CA ASP A 65 -1.15 3.20 2.77
C ASP A 65 0.23 2.94 3.39
N ARG A 66 1.17 3.86 3.15
CA ARG A 66 2.55 3.77 3.64
C ARG A 66 2.65 4.33 5.05
N ILE A 67 3.08 3.47 5.98
CA ILE A 67 3.25 3.80 7.39
C ILE A 67 4.72 4.00 7.73
N GLU A 68 4.98 4.95 8.62
CA GLU A 68 6.28 5.17 9.22
C GLU A 68 6.15 5.15 10.75
N LYS A 69 7.19 4.64 11.43
CA LYS A 69 7.30 4.60 12.89
C LYS A 69 8.39 5.56 13.34
N TRP A 70 8.14 6.29 14.41
CA TRP A 70 9.14 7.13 15.06
C TRP A 70 10.11 6.27 15.90
N THR A 71 11.41 6.37 15.63
CA THR A 71 12.47 5.65 16.37
C THR A 71 12.95 6.37 17.62
N GLY A 72 12.52 7.62 17.82
CA GLY A 72 13.09 8.55 18.79
C GLY A 72 13.85 9.69 18.13
N THR A 73 14.45 9.45 16.96
CA THR A 73 15.28 10.43 16.25
C THR A 73 14.81 10.69 14.81
N PHE A 74 14.29 9.68 14.12
CA PHE A 74 13.75 9.81 12.77
C PHE A 74 12.58 8.85 12.54
N PHE A 75 11.92 9.02 11.39
CA PHE A 75 10.89 8.08 10.94
C PHE A 75 11.50 6.98 10.10
N GLU A 76 11.31 5.74 10.53
CA GLU A 76 11.63 4.54 9.76
C GLU A 76 10.38 3.98 9.09
N ARG A 77 10.57 3.30 7.95
CA ARG A 77 9.47 2.64 7.25
C ARG A 77 8.93 1.50 8.11
N SER A 78 7.62 1.42 8.24
CA SER A 78 6.91 0.29 8.84
C SER A 78 5.84 -0.23 7.86
N THR A 79 5.19 -1.34 8.19
CA THR A 79 4.12 -1.91 7.36
C THR A 79 2.90 -2.21 8.23
N LEU A 80 1.70 -2.00 7.70
CA LEU A 80 0.47 -2.37 8.41
C LEU A 80 0.46 -3.85 8.81
N GLN A 81 1.07 -4.72 7.99
CA GLN A 81 1.33 -6.11 8.32
C GLN A 81 2.12 -6.28 9.63
N SER A 82 3.22 -5.54 9.81
CA SER A 82 4.04 -5.59 11.04
C SER A 82 3.31 -5.04 12.27
N LEU A 83 2.33 -4.15 12.07
CA LEU A 83 1.43 -3.69 13.12
C LEU A 83 0.35 -4.74 13.47
N GLY A 84 0.12 -5.74 12.61
CA GLY A 84 -0.85 -6.83 12.82
C GLY A 84 -2.06 -6.80 11.89
N LEU A 85 -2.08 -5.96 10.85
CA LEU A 85 -3.18 -5.92 9.90
C LEU A 85 -3.25 -7.21 9.07
N VAL A 86 -4.43 -7.84 9.07
CA VAL A 86 -4.78 -8.94 8.16
C VAL A 86 -5.96 -8.49 7.31
N ILE A 87 -5.80 -8.54 6.00
CA ILE A 87 -6.80 -8.12 5.03
C ILE A 87 -7.63 -9.34 4.67
N GLN A 88 -8.95 -9.24 4.82
CA GLN A 88 -9.85 -10.29 4.39
C GLN A 88 -10.46 -9.93 3.04
N VAL A 89 -10.30 -10.80 2.04
CA VAL A 89 -10.88 -10.61 0.71
C VAL A 89 -12.11 -11.50 0.53
N GLY A 90 -13.04 -11.05 -0.33
CA GLY A 90 -14.24 -11.79 -0.73
C GLY A 90 -15.55 -11.22 -0.22
N HIS A 91 -15.55 -10.41 0.85
CA HIS A 91 -16.75 -9.70 1.31
C HIS A 91 -16.77 -8.28 0.72
N GLU A 92 -17.72 -8.01 -0.20
CA GLU A 92 -17.84 -6.72 -0.88
C GLU A 92 -18.23 -5.57 0.07
N ASP A 93 -18.92 -5.88 1.16
CA ASP A 93 -19.32 -4.92 2.21
C ASP A 93 -18.18 -4.58 3.18
N GLY A 94 -17.01 -5.21 3.04
CA GLY A 94 -15.87 -5.05 3.94
C GLY A 94 -16.07 -5.69 5.32
N SER A 95 -17.12 -6.49 5.52
CA SER A 95 -17.35 -7.18 6.77
C SER A 95 -16.30 -8.27 7.01
N VAL A 96 -16.00 -8.54 8.29
CA VAL A 96 -15.07 -9.60 8.66
C VAL A 96 -15.73 -10.96 8.45
N CYS A 97 -15.07 -11.83 7.68
CA CYS A 97 -15.45 -13.21 7.46
C CYS A 97 -15.20 -14.04 8.73
N ALA A 98 -16.25 -14.74 9.19
CA ALA A 98 -16.18 -15.66 10.32
C ALA A 98 -15.54 -17.02 9.96
N ASN A 99 -15.35 -17.33 8.67
CA ASN A 99 -14.79 -18.59 8.19
C ASN A 99 -13.69 -18.39 7.11
N PRO A 100 -12.53 -17.82 7.47
CA PRO A 100 -11.42 -17.68 6.53
C PRO A 100 -10.75 -19.05 6.24
N THR A 101 -10.52 -19.38 4.97
CA THR A 101 -10.04 -20.73 4.55
C THR A 101 -8.57 -20.79 4.13
N LEU A 102 -8.02 -19.69 3.61
CA LEU A 102 -6.62 -19.59 3.20
C LEU A 102 -6.04 -18.30 3.74
N GLN A 103 -4.85 -18.35 4.32
CA GLN A 103 -4.12 -17.18 4.78
C GLN A 103 -2.68 -17.21 4.30
N PHE A 104 -2.25 -16.12 3.67
CA PHE A 104 -0.86 -15.88 3.33
C PHE A 104 -0.33 -14.77 4.23
N SER A 105 0.78 -15.03 4.92
CA SER A 105 1.46 -14.01 5.70
C SER A 105 2.23 -13.04 4.83
N ASN A 106 2.84 -13.49 3.72
CA ASN A 106 3.71 -12.66 2.87
C ASN A 106 3.13 -12.42 1.47
N PHE A 107 1.88 -11.94 1.40
CA PHE A 107 1.22 -11.63 0.14
C PHE A 107 1.74 -10.31 -0.42
N THR A 108 2.21 -10.30 -1.67
CA THR A 108 2.74 -9.07 -2.30
C THR A 108 1.64 -8.35 -3.09
N VAL A 109 1.35 -7.08 -2.77
CA VAL A 109 0.45 -6.24 -3.56
C VAL A 109 1.23 -5.10 -4.19
N VAL A 110 1.16 -4.98 -5.52
CA VAL A 110 1.74 -3.84 -6.24
C VAL A 110 0.67 -2.78 -6.45
N HIS A 111 0.94 -1.58 -5.92
CA HIS A 111 0.06 -0.42 -5.96
C HIS A 111 0.76 0.80 -6.57
N THR A 112 0.02 1.88 -6.81
CA THR A 112 0.55 3.12 -7.42
C THR A 112 1.55 3.86 -6.52
N ASN A 113 1.47 3.68 -5.20
CA ASN A 113 2.39 4.27 -4.23
C ASN A 113 3.58 3.36 -3.87
N GLY A 114 3.67 2.15 -4.44
CA GLY A 114 4.76 1.20 -4.19
C GLY A 114 4.31 -0.25 -4.10
N ILE A 115 5.19 -1.09 -3.55
CA ILE A 115 5.02 -2.53 -3.38
C ILE A 115 4.83 -2.81 -1.89
N HIS A 116 3.79 -3.55 -1.56
CA HIS A 116 3.38 -3.85 -0.19
C HIS A 116 3.46 -5.34 0.07
N VAL A 117 3.92 -5.71 1.27
CA VAL A 117 3.85 -7.07 1.78
C VAL A 117 2.83 -7.06 2.90
N LEU A 118 1.80 -7.89 2.77
CA LEU A 118 0.60 -7.89 3.60
C LEU A 118 0.23 -9.31 4.00
N SER A 119 -0.49 -9.42 5.12
CA SER A 119 -1.19 -10.64 5.48
C SER A 119 -2.59 -10.60 4.84
N VAL A 120 -2.93 -11.60 4.04
CA VAL A 120 -4.22 -11.70 3.34
C VAL A 120 -4.88 -13.03 3.68
N SER A 121 -6.16 -12.99 4.01
CA SER A 121 -7.01 -14.18 4.13
C SER A 121 -8.20 -14.13 3.18
N PHE A 122 -8.63 -15.31 2.74
CA PHE A 122 -9.73 -15.48 1.78
C PHE A 122 -10.99 -15.95 2.49
N CYS A 123 -12.13 -15.44 2.03
CA CYS A 123 -13.44 -15.85 2.50
C CYS A 123 -13.73 -17.30 2.10
N GLY A 124 -14.18 -18.11 3.06
CA GLY A 124 -14.73 -19.44 2.84
C GLY A 124 -16.16 -19.59 3.32
N CYS A 125 -16.92 -18.49 3.42
CA CYS A 125 -18.33 -18.56 3.77
C CYS A 125 -19.14 -19.25 2.65
N PRO A 126 -20.25 -19.93 2.98
CA PRO A 126 -21.13 -20.54 1.98
C PRO A 126 -21.63 -19.55 0.91
N ARG A 127 -21.81 -18.28 1.28
CA ARG A 127 -22.20 -17.19 0.36
C ARG A 127 -21.18 -16.93 -0.76
N ASN A 128 -19.91 -17.22 -0.51
CA ASN A 128 -18.79 -16.96 -1.43
C ASN A 128 -18.02 -18.21 -1.82
N VAL A 129 -18.51 -19.41 -1.47
CA VAL A 129 -17.83 -20.69 -1.76
C VAL A 129 -17.65 -20.93 -3.26
N GLN A 130 -18.48 -20.29 -4.09
CA GLN A 130 -18.40 -20.33 -5.54
C GLN A 130 -17.19 -19.56 -6.12
N TYR A 131 -16.63 -18.61 -5.37
CA TYR A 131 -15.51 -17.80 -5.83
C TYR A 131 -14.18 -18.38 -5.36
N GLU A 132 -13.40 -18.86 -6.33
CA GLU A 132 -12.01 -19.21 -6.12
C GLU A 132 -11.19 -17.99 -5.64
N PRO A 133 -10.04 -18.18 -4.98
CA PRO A 133 -9.22 -17.08 -4.45
C PRO A 133 -8.88 -15.99 -5.48
N TRP A 134 -8.59 -16.36 -6.73
CA TRP A 134 -8.30 -15.40 -7.79
C TRP A 134 -9.50 -14.50 -8.12
N ALA A 135 -10.72 -15.02 -8.06
CA ALA A 135 -11.95 -14.28 -8.34
C ALA A 135 -12.27 -13.31 -7.19
N GLN A 136 -12.07 -13.74 -5.94
CA GLN A 136 -12.21 -12.86 -4.77
C GLN A 136 -11.27 -11.65 -4.84
N LEU A 137 -10.04 -11.83 -5.33
CA LEU A 137 -9.11 -10.72 -5.58
C LEU A 137 -9.62 -9.81 -6.70
N MET A 138 -10.08 -10.37 -7.82
CA MET A 138 -10.60 -9.60 -8.95
C MET A 138 -11.81 -8.74 -8.57
N LEU A 139 -12.73 -9.27 -7.77
CA LEU A 139 -13.89 -8.53 -7.23
C LEU A 139 -13.45 -7.41 -6.27
N GLY A 140 -12.32 -7.59 -5.58
CA GLY A 140 -11.66 -6.55 -4.78
C GLY A 140 -10.72 -5.63 -5.57
N GLU A 141 -10.84 -5.56 -6.91
CA GLU A 141 -9.99 -4.77 -7.82
C GLU A 141 -8.49 -5.12 -7.78
N TRP A 142 -8.15 -6.34 -7.39
CA TRP A 142 -6.78 -6.84 -7.33
C TRP A 142 -6.58 -7.92 -8.37
N TYR A 143 -5.79 -7.62 -9.39
CA TYR A 143 -5.47 -8.56 -10.46
C TYR A 143 -4.44 -9.59 -9.99
N PRO A 144 -4.78 -10.89 -9.94
CA PRO A 144 -3.89 -11.92 -9.43
C PRO A 144 -2.75 -12.20 -10.42
N ALA A 145 -1.53 -12.37 -9.91
CA ALA A 145 -0.39 -12.76 -10.74
C ALA A 145 -0.47 -14.23 -11.22
N THR A 146 -1.15 -15.09 -10.45
CA THR A 146 -1.35 -16.53 -10.67
C THR A 146 -2.76 -16.94 -10.22
N VAL A 147 -3.34 -17.96 -10.87
CA VAL A 147 -4.73 -18.39 -10.62
C VAL A 147 -4.82 -19.37 -9.44
N LEU A 148 -4.03 -20.45 -9.45
CA LEU A 148 -4.19 -21.57 -8.52
C LEU A 148 -3.89 -21.22 -7.06
N GLN A 149 -2.86 -20.41 -6.82
CA GLN A 149 -2.49 -19.89 -5.50
C GLN A 149 -1.85 -18.51 -5.69
N PRO A 150 -2.65 -17.43 -5.63
CA PRO A 150 -2.11 -16.08 -5.74
C PRO A 150 -1.31 -15.76 -4.47
N GLN A 151 -0.02 -15.45 -4.63
CA GLN A 151 0.81 -14.80 -3.59
C GLN A 151 1.24 -13.39 -3.99
N THR A 152 0.77 -12.94 -5.15
CA THR A 152 1.04 -11.61 -5.68
C THR A 152 -0.17 -11.11 -6.43
N ALA A 153 -0.55 -9.86 -6.20
CA ALA A 153 -1.58 -9.17 -6.97
C ALA A 153 -1.13 -7.76 -7.38
N PHE A 154 -1.77 -7.25 -8.42
CA PHE A 154 -1.59 -5.90 -8.94
C PHE A 154 -2.93 -5.19 -8.84
N THR A 155 -3.01 -4.07 -8.12
CA THR A 155 -4.26 -3.29 -8.09
C THR A 155 -4.66 -2.85 -9.51
N PHE A 156 -5.95 -2.79 -9.83
CA PHE A 156 -6.40 -2.31 -11.14
C PHE A 156 -5.84 -0.91 -11.44
N ARG A 157 -5.83 -0.05 -10.40
CA ARG A 157 -5.23 1.29 -10.45
C ARG A 157 -3.78 1.31 -10.95
N VAL A 158 -2.93 0.35 -10.56
CA VAL A 158 -1.52 0.33 -11.03
C VAL A 158 -1.41 -0.11 -12.49
N LEU A 159 -2.28 -1.03 -12.93
CA LEU A 159 -2.32 -1.49 -14.32
C LEU A 159 -2.87 -0.40 -15.25
N GLU A 160 -3.91 0.32 -14.82
CA GLU A 160 -4.47 1.47 -15.52
C GLU A 160 -3.47 2.63 -15.62
N LEU A 161 -2.84 2.99 -14.49
CA LEU A 161 -1.81 4.03 -14.47
C LEU A 161 -0.66 3.69 -15.40
N PHE A 162 -0.17 2.44 -15.37
CA PHE A 162 0.87 2.01 -16.30
C PHE A 162 0.42 2.13 -17.75
N GLN A 163 -0.79 1.70 -18.07
CA GLN A 163 -1.30 1.75 -19.44
C GLN A 163 -1.36 3.20 -19.96
N LEU A 164 -1.84 4.14 -19.16
CA LEU A 164 -1.85 5.57 -19.49
C LEU A 164 -0.44 6.11 -19.73
N LEU A 165 0.49 5.87 -18.79
CA LEU A 165 1.86 6.36 -18.92
C LEU A 165 2.63 5.69 -20.07
N ASN A 166 2.28 4.44 -20.40
CA ASN A 166 2.86 3.74 -21.53
C ASN A 166 2.40 4.35 -22.87
N PHE A 167 1.16 4.82 -22.96
CA PHE A 167 0.64 5.46 -24.17
C PHE A 167 1.08 6.92 -24.29
N GLU A 168 0.87 7.73 -23.26
CA GLU A 168 1.14 9.17 -23.29
C GLU A 168 2.64 9.48 -23.23
N GLY A 169 3.34 8.83 -22.29
CA GLY A 169 4.75 9.14 -21.99
C GLY A 169 5.76 8.18 -22.62
N LYS A 170 5.30 7.16 -23.36
CA LYS A 170 6.13 6.03 -23.85
C LYS A 170 6.96 5.39 -22.73
N VAL A 171 6.47 5.45 -21.48
CA VAL A 171 7.16 4.90 -20.32
C VAL A 171 7.24 3.39 -20.49
N THR A 172 8.46 2.85 -20.49
CA THR A 172 8.66 1.41 -20.59
C THR A 172 8.20 0.72 -19.29
N ALA A 173 7.75 -0.53 -19.40
CA ALA A 173 7.38 -1.32 -18.23
C ALA A 173 8.52 -1.41 -17.20
N TYR A 174 9.78 -1.49 -17.69
CA TYR A 174 10.97 -1.51 -16.84
C TYR A 174 11.08 -0.23 -16.00
N HIS A 175 11.02 0.96 -16.64
CA HIS A 175 11.15 2.22 -15.92
C HIS A 175 9.98 2.44 -14.96
N PHE A 176 8.76 2.09 -15.36
CA PHE A 176 7.61 2.18 -14.48
C PHE A 176 7.74 1.29 -13.24
N TYR A 177 8.05 0.00 -13.43
CA TYR A 177 8.20 -0.94 -12.32
C TYR A 177 9.38 -0.56 -11.40
N ARG A 178 10.51 -0.12 -11.97
CA ARG A 178 11.66 0.37 -11.20
C ARG A 178 11.33 1.61 -10.38
N SER A 179 10.44 2.48 -10.87
CA SER A 179 9.94 3.61 -10.08
C SER A 179 9.10 3.14 -8.89
N LEU A 180 8.28 2.10 -9.04
CA LEU A 180 7.55 1.50 -7.91
C LEU A 180 8.49 0.87 -6.88
N GLU A 181 9.56 0.20 -7.33
CA GLU A 181 10.61 -0.32 -6.42
C GLU A 181 11.24 0.83 -5.63
N ARG A 182 11.60 1.94 -6.28
CA ARG A 182 12.19 3.12 -5.62
C ARG A 182 11.21 3.87 -4.71
N LEU A 183 9.93 3.92 -5.06
CA LEU A 183 8.88 4.45 -4.17
C LEU A 183 8.75 3.60 -2.89
N THR A 184 9.08 2.32 -3.00
CA THR A 184 9.06 1.39 -1.87
C THR A 184 10.31 1.51 -1.01
N ASP A 185 11.48 1.41 -1.64
CA ASP A 185 12.76 1.64 -1.02
C ASP A 185 13.72 2.31 -2.02
N ASN A 186 14.09 3.55 -1.74
CA ASN A 186 15.04 4.30 -2.55
C ASN A 186 16.49 4.19 -2.03
N THR A 187 16.71 3.51 -0.90
CA THR A 187 18.05 3.33 -0.30
C THR A 187 18.77 2.12 -0.88
N GLY A 188 18.03 1.14 -1.39
CA GLY A 188 18.59 -0.14 -1.87
C GLY A 188 18.98 -1.08 -0.73
N CYS A 189 18.64 -0.74 0.52
CA CYS A 189 18.94 -1.55 1.69
C CYS A 189 17.93 -2.69 1.88
N VAL A 190 16.75 -2.60 1.27
CA VAL A 190 15.70 -3.62 1.39
C VAL A 190 15.67 -4.52 0.14
N LYS A 191 15.85 -5.82 0.36
CA LYS A 191 15.74 -6.82 -0.72
C LYS A 191 14.26 -7.04 -1.07
N MET A 192 13.80 -6.38 -2.12
CA MET A 192 12.42 -6.51 -2.60
C MET A 192 12.18 -7.80 -3.41
N PRO A 193 10.98 -8.40 -3.33
CA PRO A 193 10.60 -9.51 -4.21
C PRO A 193 10.63 -9.06 -5.67
N LYS A 194 11.38 -9.78 -6.52
CA LYS A 194 11.40 -9.51 -7.95
C LYS A 194 10.08 -9.97 -8.59
N ARG A 195 9.16 -9.04 -8.85
CA ARG A 195 7.85 -9.30 -9.50
C ARG A 195 7.72 -8.65 -10.88
N TYR A 196 8.83 -8.22 -11.49
CA TYR A 196 8.82 -7.58 -12.81
C TYR A 196 8.29 -8.50 -13.93
N SER A 197 8.73 -9.76 -13.99
CA SER A 197 8.25 -10.70 -15.01
C SER A 197 6.76 -11.00 -14.85
N THR A 198 6.27 -11.13 -13.61
CA THR A 198 4.85 -11.29 -13.31
C THR A 198 4.04 -10.04 -13.64
N PHE A 199 4.62 -8.85 -13.47
CA PHE A 199 4.00 -7.58 -13.88
C PHE A 199 3.80 -7.54 -15.40
N LEU A 200 4.82 -7.89 -16.19
CA LEU A 200 4.69 -7.96 -17.65
C LEU A 200 3.58 -8.91 -18.09
N ARG A 201 3.45 -10.07 -17.43
CA ARG A 201 2.37 -11.03 -17.70
C ARG A 201 1.01 -10.43 -17.39
N ALA A 202 0.85 -9.84 -16.19
CA ALA A 202 -0.40 -9.21 -15.78
C ALA A 202 -0.81 -8.08 -16.73
N VAL A 203 0.13 -7.22 -17.15
CA VAL A 203 -0.11 -6.16 -18.13
C VAL A 203 -0.64 -6.71 -19.46
N ARG A 204 -0.05 -7.79 -19.98
CA ARG A 204 -0.51 -8.38 -21.26
C ARG A 204 -1.93 -8.92 -21.14
N GLN A 205 -2.22 -9.66 -20.08
CA GLN A 205 -3.54 -10.20 -19.83
C GLN A 205 -4.58 -9.10 -19.60
N TRP A 206 -4.24 -8.08 -18.80
CA TRP A 206 -5.08 -6.92 -18.54
C TRP A 206 -5.46 -6.19 -19.83
N ARG A 207 -4.50 -5.95 -20.72
CA ARG A 207 -4.76 -5.33 -22.03
C ARG A 207 -5.71 -6.17 -22.89
N HIS A 208 -5.53 -7.49 -22.89
CA HIS A 208 -6.40 -8.39 -23.61
C HIS A 208 -7.84 -8.31 -23.08
N LEU A 209 -8.04 -8.40 -21.77
CA LEU A 209 -9.36 -8.28 -21.14
C LEU A 209 -10.01 -6.92 -21.42
N ARG A 210 -9.24 -5.83 -21.37
CA ARG A 210 -9.74 -4.48 -21.69
C ARG A 210 -10.11 -4.29 -23.16
N ALA A 211 -9.55 -5.07 -24.06
CA ALA A 211 -9.90 -5.02 -25.49
C ALA A 211 -11.17 -5.82 -25.81
N LEU A 212 -11.58 -6.74 -24.93
CA LEU A 212 -12.81 -7.54 -25.07
C LEU A 212 -14.05 -6.85 -24.47
N LYS A 213 -13.84 -5.81 -23.66
CA LYS A 213 -14.89 -4.99 -23.05
C LYS A 213 -15.24 -3.81 -23.94
#